data_AF-A0A950AES5-F1
#
_entry.id   AF-A0A950AES5-F1
#
_cell.length_a   1.000
_cell.length_b   1.000
_cell.length_c   1.000
_cell.angle_alpha   90.00
_cell.angle_beta   90.00
_cell.angle_gamma   90.00
#
_symmetry.space_group_name_H-M   'P 1'
#
loop_
_entity.id
_entity.type
_entity.pdbx_description
1 polymer ?
#
loop_
_entity_poly.entity_id
_entity_poly.type
_entity_poly.pdbx_seq_one_letter_code
_entity_poly.pdbx_strand_id
1 'polypeptide(L)'
;MCVIYMARLIYFPLLYLCICFQASAQSPNPPAVTDLVQRADPQAHIEYCGRVSMNEVDYYLFVLTHQELSGIVLVQHPAGKAPTIADADTSIFVLGNNSRPYVPRPVLEAIKELLRTRNLKRKRLVRGGTSAQLGEISAVGRDIDQVLYPVSGFRLRSDSTREILRLLRTGSTVSIDPKTAPPGSIIVSPTQFSHDGPIFLGHAGILGRGGAIYSADARYEGRLTKNFTLTRWLTRFSGTNGTYAFVVRARLDGSAPGT
;
A
#
# COMPACT_ATOMS: atom_id res chain seq x y z
N MET A 1 10.82 47.77 -15.90
CA MET A 1 10.23 46.41 -15.87
C MET A 1 11.10 45.46 -15.04
N CYS A 2 11.20 45.64 -13.72
CA CYS A 2 12.03 44.75 -12.87
C CYS A 2 11.42 44.41 -11.50
N VAL A 3 10.22 44.93 -11.19
CA VAL A 3 9.61 44.80 -9.85
C VAL A 3 8.59 43.66 -9.79
N ILE A 4 8.04 43.22 -10.93
CA ILE A 4 7.00 42.17 -10.97
C ILE A 4 7.56 40.75 -10.80
N TYR A 5 8.85 40.53 -11.12
CA TYR A 5 9.48 39.21 -11.02
C TYR A 5 9.95 38.84 -9.60
N MET A 6 10.21 39.82 -8.74
CA MET A 6 10.66 39.57 -7.36
C MET A 6 9.53 39.15 -6.43
N ALA A 7 8.28 39.56 -6.71
CA ALA A 7 7.13 39.14 -5.91
C ALA A 7 6.85 37.63 -6.04
N ARG A 8 6.95 37.05 -7.25
CA ARG A 8 6.64 35.62 -7.46
C ARG A 8 7.63 34.66 -6.81
N LEU A 9 8.89 35.07 -6.60
CA LEU A 9 9.93 34.24 -6.00
C LEU A 9 9.84 34.17 -4.47
N ILE A 10 9.15 35.12 -3.82
CA ILE A 10 9.01 35.18 -2.35
C ILE A 10 7.69 34.52 -1.89
N TYR A 11 6.63 34.54 -2.71
CA TYR A 11 5.35 33.91 -2.34
C TYR A 11 5.37 32.38 -2.38
N PHE A 12 6.16 31.76 -3.27
CA PHE A 12 6.25 30.29 -3.36
C PHE A 12 6.86 29.61 -2.12
N PRO A 13 7.98 30.09 -1.53
CA PRO A 13 8.52 29.48 -0.32
C PRO A 13 7.65 29.76 0.92
N LEU A 14 6.91 30.88 0.98
CA LEU A 14 6.00 31.18 2.09
C LEU A 14 4.75 30.28 2.10
N LEU A 15 4.20 29.96 0.92
CA LEU A 15 3.10 29.00 0.80
C LEU A 15 3.56 27.57 1.16
N TYR A 16 4.79 27.21 0.81
CA TYR A 16 5.39 25.94 1.20
C TYR A 16 5.66 25.87 2.73
N LEU A 17 6.11 26.98 3.33
CA LEU A 17 6.28 27.10 4.78
C LEU A 17 4.95 27.01 5.55
N CYS A 18 3.86 27.60 5.05
CA CYS A 18 2.54 27.46 5.67
C CYS A 18 1.96 26.04 5.57
N ILE A 19 2.23 25.31 4.47
CA ILE A 19 1.84 23.90 4.35
C ILE A 19 2.72 23.01 5.26
N CYS A 20 3.99 23.36 5.48
CA CYS A 20 4.89 22.59 6.35
C CYS A 20 4.73 22.91 7.85
N PHE A 21 4.27 24.10 8.26
CA PHE A 21 4.18 24.47 9.68
C PHE A 21 2.93 24.00 10.42
N GLN A 22 1.88 23.54 9.73
CA GLN A 22 0.73 22.91 10.41
C GLN A 22 0.93 21.42 10.72
N ALA A 23 2.09 20.85 10.42
CA ALA A 23 2.42 19.45 10.71
C ALA A 23 2.86 19.18 12.17
N SER A 24 2.87 20.18 13.06
CA SER A 24 3.46 20.05 14.41
C SER A 24 2.52 20.23 15.60
N ALA A 25 1.20 20.25 15.42
CA ALA A 25 0.27 19.98 16.51
C ALA A 25 -0.40 18.64 16.21
N GLN A 26 -0.13 17.61 17.02
CA GLN A 26 -0.92 16.38 17.03
C GLN A 26 -2.35 16.76 17.44
N SER A 27 -3.16 17.21 16.47
CA SER A 27 -4.60 17.29 16.67
C SER A 27 -5.05 15.89 17.08
N PRO A 28 -5.77 15.74 18.20
CA PRO A 28 -6.25 14.44 18.62
C PRO A 28 -7.08 13.82 17.49
N ASN A 29 -6.87 12.53 17.26
CA ASN A 29 -7.65 11.78 16.28
C ASN A 29 -9.13 11.77 16.74
N PRO A 30 -10.08 12.24 15.92
CA PRO A 30 -11.48 12.26 16.32
C PRO A 30 -11.96 10.84 16.68
N PRO A 31 -12.72 10.65 17.78
CA PRO A 31 -13.23 9.34 18.17
C PRO A 31 -13.97 8.64 17.03
N ALA A 32 -14.86 9.36 16.33
CA ALA A 32 -15.64 8.83 15.21
C ALA A 32 -14.78 8.26 14.06
N VAL A 33 -13.61 8.83 13.79
CA VAL A 33 -12.68 8.35 12.76
C VAL A 33 -12.01 7.05 13.23
N THR A 34 -11.54 7.03 14.48
CA THR A 34 -10.94 5.83 15.09
C THR A 34 -11.94 4.67 15.13
N ASP A 35 -13.17 4.95 15.55
CA ASP A 35 -14.24 3.97 15.68
C ASP A 35 -14.65 3.39 14.32
N LEU A 36 -14.61 4.20 13.25
CA LEU A 36 -14.83 3.70 11.90
C LEU A 36 -13.75 2.68 11.50
N VAL A 37 -12.47 3.02 11.64
CA VAL A 37 -11.37 2.13 11.25
C VAL A 37 -11.38 0.85 12.10
N GLN A 38 -11.62 0.98 13.41
CA GLN A 38 -11.69 -0.15 14.32
C GLN A 38 -12.86 -1.09 14.02
N ARG A 39 -14.02 -0.56 13.61
CA ARG A 39 -15.14 -1.42 13.15
C ARG A 39 -14.87 -2.06 11.80
N ALA A 40 -14.14 -1.39 10.91
CA ALA A 40 -13.86 -1.89 9.58
C ALA A 40 -12.88 -3.08 9.58
N ASP A 41 -11.93 -3.13 10.51
CA ASP A 41 -11.15 -4.34 10.85
C ASP A 41 -10.98 -4.45 12.39
N PRO A 42 -11.87 -5.19 13.07
CA PRO A 42 -11.85 -5.34 14.53
C PRO A 42 -10.61 -6.04 15.09
N GLN A 43 -9.87 -6.75 14.25
CA GLN A 43 -8.72 -7.56 14.67
C GLN A 43 -7.39 -6.88 14.32
N ALA A 44 -7.41 -5.84 13.50
CA ALA A 44 -6.22 -5.08 13.15
C ALA A 44 -5.69 -4.26 14.34
N HIS A 45 -4.36 -4.23 14.45
CA HIS A 45 -3.67 -3.15 15.15
C HIS A 45 -3.68 -1.90 14.27
N ILE A 46 -4.19 -0.79 14.82
CA ILE A 46 -4.37 0.48 14.10
C ILE A 46 -3.36 1.51 14.61
N GLU A 47 -2.59 2.07 13.69
CA GLU A 47 -1.67 3.17 13.96
C GLU A 47 -2.11 4.42 13.19
N TYR A 48 -2.43 5.49 13.92
CA TYR A 48 -2.70 6.80 13.32
C TYR A 48 -1.40 7.48 12.88
N CYS A 49 -1.34 7.90 11.61
CA CYS A 49 -0.15 8.47 11.00
C CYS A 49 -0.20 10.00 10.86
N GLY A 50 -1.39 10.59 10.84
CA GLY A 50 -1.58 12.04 10.71
C GLY A 50 -2.82 12.41 9.90
N ARG A 51 -3.03 13.73 9.77
CA ARG A 51 -4.15 14.35 9.07
C ARG A 51 -3.66 15.30 7.99
N VAL A 52 -4.41 15.39 6.90
CA VAL A 52 -4.27 16.39 5.84
C VAL A 52 -5.62 17.06 5.64
N SER A 53 -5.69 18.38 5.70
CA SER A 53 -6.94 19.13 5.49
C SER A 53 -6.93 19.80 4.12
N MET A 54 -7.98 19.62 3.32
CA MET A 54 -8.14 20.25 2.02
C MET A 54 -9.61 20.48 1.70
N ASN A 55 -9.99 21.70 1.30
CA ASN A 55 -11.35 22.06 0.87
C ASN A 55 -12.45 21.60 1.85
N GLU A 56 -12.29 21.92 3.15
CA GLU A 56 -13.25 21.53 4.21
C GLU A 56 -13.40 20.01 4.43
N VAL A 57 -12.48 19.21 3.86
CA VAL A 57 -12.39 17.78 4.09
C VAL A 57 -11.09 17.47 4.83
N ASP A 58 -11.22 16.80 5.96
CA ASP A 58 -10.08 16.23 6.67
C ASP A 58 -9.84 14.79 6.22
N TYR A 59 -8.61 14.50 5.82
CA TYR A 59 -8.14 13.17 5.46
C TYR A 59 -7.24 12.63 6.56
N TYR A 60 -7.57 11.47 7.10
CA TYR A 60 -6.84 10.80 8.18
C TYR A 60 -6.20 9.53 7.65
N LEU A 61 -4.90 9.39 7.88
CA LEU A 61 -4.13 8.24 7.45
C LEU A 61 -3.90 7.27 8.61
N PHE A 62 -4.21 6.01 8.37
CA PHE A 62 -3.96 4.90 9.27
C PHE A 62 -3.10 3.84 8.61
N VAL A 63 -2.29 3.17 9.41
CA VAL A 63 -1.68 1.89 9.05
C VAL A 63 -2.40 0.81 9.84
N LEU A 64 -2.86 -0.22 9.13
CA LEU A 64 -3.47 -1.41 9.70
C LEU A 64 -2.46 -2.55 9.60
N THR A 65 -2.32 -3.30 10.69
CA THR A 65 -1.53 -4.53 10.71
C THR A 65 -2.37 -5.64 11.33
N HIS A 66 -2.54 -6.74 10.60
CA HIS A 66 -3.28 -7.91 11.05
C HIS A 66 -2.55 -9.17 10.58
N GLN A 67 -1.95 -9.89 11.53
CA GLN A 67 -1.11 -11.07 11.28
C GLN A 67 0.01 -10.78 10.25
N GLU A 68 0.07 -11.48 9.12
CA GLU A 68 1.07 -11.30 8.07
C GLU A 68 0.82 -10.07 7.18
N LEU A 69 -0.33 -9.40 7.34
CA LEU A 69 -0.78 -8.33 6.46
C LEU A 69 -0.52 -6.96 7.08
N SER A 70 -0.07 -6.03 6.25
CA SER A 70 -0.02 -4.61 6.60
C SER A 70 -0.46 -3.78 5.40
N GLY A 71 -1.20 -2.72 5.67
CA GLY A 71 -1.71 -1.81 4.66
C GLY A 71 -2.03 -0.44 5.24
N ILE A 72 -2.47 0.45 4.37
CA ILE A 72 -2.94 1.79 4.71
C ILE A 72 -4.45 1.86 4.57
N VAL A 73 -5.04 2.76 5.35
CA VAL A 73 -6.43 3.18 5.22
C VAL A 73 -6.48 4.69 5.27
N LEU A 74 -7.15 5.26 4.29
CA LEU A 74 -7.42 6.68 4.19
C LEU A 74 -8.89 6.92 4.53
N VAL A 75 -9.15 7.68 5.58
CA VAL A 75 -10.50 8.10 5.96
C VAL A 75 -10.68 9.56 5.59
N GLN A 76 -11.79 9.89 4.92
CA GLN A 76 -12.20 11.28 4.70
C GLN A 76 -13.31 11.66 5.68
N HIS A 77 -13.27 12.88 6.20
CA HIS A 77 -14.24 13.42 7.13
C HIS A 77 -14.59 14.85 6.69
N PRO A 78 -15.59 15.01 5.82
CA PRO A 78 -16.09 16.32 5.43
C PRO A 78 -16.75 17.03 6.62
N ALA A 79 -16.62 18.35 6.70
CA ALA A 79 -17.27 19.14 7.76
C ALA A 79 -18.78 18.87 7.84
N GLY A 80 -19.26 18.55 9.05
CA GLY A 80 -20.68 18.28 9.32
C GLY A 80 -21.21 16.94 8.77
N LYS A 81 -20.34 16.03 8.29
CA LYS A 81 -20.73 14.70 7.80
C LYS A 81 -20.02 13.60 8.57
N ALA A 82 -20.55 12.38 8.52
CA ALA A 82 -19.87 11.21 9.07
C ALA A 82 -18.56 10.91 8.31
N PRO A 83 -17.52 10.39 8.99
CA PRO A 83 -16.31 9.94 8.32
C PRO A 83 -16.59 8.70 7.46
N THR A 84 -15.85 8.54 6.37
CA THR A 84 -15.95 7.40 5.44
C THR A 84 -14.57 6.96 4.98
N ILE A 85 -14.40 5.67 4.68
CA ILE A 85 -13.18 5.16 4.07
C ILE A 85 -13.13 5.66 2.63
N ALA A 86 -12.13 6.49 2.35
CA ALA A 86 -11.83 6.99 1.01
C ALA A 86 -11.01 5.98 0.21
N ASP A 87 -10.06 5.30 0.84
CA ASP A 87 -9.31 4.22 0.22
C ASP A 87 -8.66 3.26 1.24
N ALA A 88 -8.33 2.05 0.80
CA ALA A 88 -7.53 1.09 1.55
C ALA A 88 -6.70 0.20 0.63
N ASP A 89 -5.44 -0.05 0.97
CA ASP A 89 -4.59 -0.99 0.23
C ASP A 89 -3.33 -1.40 0.98
N THR A 90 -2.59 -2.39 0.46
CA THR A 90 -1.26 -2.77 0.94
C THR A 90 -0.19 -1.75 0.61
N SER A 91 -0.47 -0.71 -0.19
CA SER A 91 0.47 0.36 -0.53
C SER A 91 -0.20 1.64 -1.02
N ILE A 92 0.52 2.77 -0.95
CA ILE A 92 0.04 4.11 -1.34
C ILE A 92 -0.03 4.35 -2.86
N PHE A 93 0.61 3.49 -3.68
CA PHE A 93 0.77 3.74 -5.12
C PHE A 93 -0.55 3.69 -5.94
N VAL A 94 -1.69 3.37 -5.33
CA VAL A 94 -2.99 3.15 -6.03
C VAL A 94 -4.09 4.11 -5.63
N LEU A 95 -3.77 5.15 -4.86
CA LEU A 95 -4.68 6.28 -4.67
C LEU A 95 -4.93 7.08 -5.97
N GLY A 96 -4.40 6.64 -7.13
CA GLY A 96 -4.43 7.33 -8.42
C GLY A 96 -5.12 6.56 -9.54
N ASN A 97 -6.16 7.21 -10.07
CA ASN A 97 -6.69 7.20 -11.44
C ASN A 97 -7.83 6.27 -11.92
N ASN A 98 -8.20 5.14 -11.32
CA ASN A 98 -9.30 4.33 -11.90
C ASN A 98 -10.37 3.77 -10.94
N SER A 99 -10.34 4.13 -9.66
CA SER A 99 -11.37 3.77 -8.69
C SER A 99 -11.76 5.03 -7.93
N ARG A 100 -13.03 5.46 -8.01
CA ARG A 100 -13.54 6.58 -7.19
C ARG A 100 -13.47 6.21 -5.69
N PRO A 101 -13.33 7.19 -4.78
CA PRO A 101 -13.26 8.64 -5.02
C PRO A 101 -11.84 9.12 -5.27
N TYR A 102 -11.69 10.04 -6.23
CA TYR A 102 -10.44 10.70 -6.58
C TYR A 102 -9.86 11.43 -5.36
N VAL A 103 -8.79 10.89 -4.77
CA VAL A 103 -8.01 11.61 -3.75
C VAL A 103 -7.22 12.71 -4.45
N PRO A 104 -7.39 14.00 -4.09
CA PRO A 104 -6.70 15.09 -4.76
C PRO A 104 -5.18 14.89 -4.71
N ARG A 105 -4.48 15.18 -5.81
CA ARG A 105 -3.02 15.05 -5.88
C ARG A 105 -2.26 15.73 -4.71
N PRO A 106 -2.64 16.94 -4.25
CA PRO A 106 -2.00 17.53 -3.07
C PRO A 106 -2.16 16.68 -1.80
N VAL A 107 -3.32 16.06 -1.61
CA VAL A 107 -3.58 15.13 -0.50
C VAL A 107 -2.68 13.90 -0.63
N LEU A 108 -2.57 13.33 -1.83
CA LEU A 108 -1.68 12.19 -2.07
C LEU A 108 -0.22 12.49 -1.72
N GLU A 109 0.31 13.64 -2.15
CA GLU A 109 1.69 14.03 -1.82
C GLU A 109 1.87 14.27 -0.32
N ALA A 110 0.88 14.88 0.35
CA ALA A 110 0.92 15.05 1.80
C ALA A 110 0.88 13.70 2.55
N ILE A 111 0.07 12.74 2.09
CA ILE A 111 0.03 11.37 2.67
C ILE A 111 1.39 10.67 2.48
N LYS A 112 2.03 10.79 1.30
CA LYS A 112 3.38 10.25 1.09
C LYS A 112 4.37 10.83 2.09
N GLU A 113 4.28 12.13 2.38
CA GLU A 113 5.14 12.78 3.36
C GLU A 113 4.83 12.32 4.81
N LEU A 114 3.56 12.10 5.15
CA LEU A 114 3.18 11.50 6.44
C LEU A 114 3.80 10.12 6.62
N LEU A 115 3.73 9.25 5.60
CA LEU A 115 4.35 7.93 5.62
C LEU A 115 5.87 8.02 5.72
N ARG A 116 6.50 8.92 4.96
CA ARG A 116 7.95 9.16 5.02
C ARG A 116 8.36 9.58 6.42
N THR A 117 7.64 10.53 7.02
CA THR A 117 7.90 11.03 8.37
C THR A 117 7.72 9.93 9.42
N ARG A 118 6.63 9.16 9.35
CA ARG A 118 6.40 7.98 10.20
C ARG A 118 7.57 7.00 10.12
N ASN A 119 7.98 6.64 8.90
CA ASN A 119 9.06 5.68 8.67
C ASN A 119 10.41 6.21 9.19
N LEU A 120 10.69 7.50 9.05
CA LEU A 120 11.89 8.14 9.62
C LEU A 120 11.86 8.15 11.15
N LYS A 121 10.73 8.48 11.78
CA LYS A 121 10.57 8.44 13.25
C LYS A 121 10.80 7.03 13.79
N ARG A 122 10.19 6.01 13.18
CA ARG A 122 10.42 4.60 13.55
C ARG A 122 11.88 4.18 13.37
N LYS A 123 12.53 4.52 12.25
CA LYS A 123 13.96 4.24 12.04
C LYS A 123 14.85 4.84 13.13
N ARG A 124 14.54 6.04 13.61
CA ARG A 124 15.29 6.69 14.69
C ARG A 124 15.09 5.97 16.02
N LEU A 125 13.86 5.57 16.35
CA LEU A 125 13.57 4.79 17.56
C LEU A 125 14.32 3.45 17.57
N VAL A 126 14.34 2.75 16.43
CA VAL A 126 15.04 1.47 16.25
C VAL A 126 16.56 1.60 16.36
N ARG A 127 17.15 2.74 15.97
CA ARG A 127 18.60 2.97 16.14
C ARG A 127 19.00 3.25 17.59
N GLY A 128 18.04 3.59 18.46
CA GLY A 128 18.26 3.89 19.87
C GLY A 128 18.01 2.72 20.84
N GLY A 129 17.58 1.55 20.35
CA GLY A 129 17.28 0.36 21.14
C GLY A 129 17.48 -0.92 20.34
N THR A 130 17.76 -2.04 21.00
CA THR A 130 18.16 -3.33 20.42
C THR A 130 17.30 -3.73 19.21
N SER A 131 17.98 -4.02 18.10
CA SER A 131 17.48 -4.40 16.76
C SER A 131 16.07 -5.01 16.71
N ALA A 132 15.08 -4.16 16.41
CA ALA A 132 13.85 -4.56 15.71
C ALA A 132 13.79 -3.75 14.41
N GLN A 133 14.17 -4.36 13.30
CA GLN A 133 14.24 -3.70 11.99
C GLN A 133 12.80 -3.47 11.43
N LEU A 134 12.70 -2.81 10.30
CA LEU A 134 11.52 -2.05 9.85
C LEU A 134 10.26 -2.86 9.50
N GLY A 135 9.11 -2.54 10.09
CA GLY A 135 7.82 -2.80 9.42
C GLY A 135 7.60 -1.84 8.25
N GLU A 136 8.22 -2.12 7.09
CA GLU A 136 7.86 -1.46 5.83
C GLU A 136 6.40 -1.83 5.50
N ILE A 137 5.64 -0.88 4.96
CA ILE A 137 4.35 -1.20 4.33
C ILE A 137 4.62 -2.29 3.30
N SER A 138 3.79 -3.34 3.29
CA SER A 138 3.98 -4.61 2.57
C SER A 138 4.72 -4.43 1.23
N ALA A 139 6.03 -4.71 1.18
CA ALA A 139 6.88 -4.51 0.00
C ALA A 139 6.71 -5.64 -1.05
N VAL A 140 5.48 -6.15 -1.16
CA VAL A 140 5.13 -7.36 -1.93
C VAL A 140 5.52 -7.23 -3.39
N GLY A 141 5.27 -6.08 -4.00
CA GLY A 141 5.60 -5.87 -5.41
C GLY A 141 7.09 -5.87 -5.65
N ARG A 142 7.84 -5.20 -4.78
CA ARG A 142 9.31 -5.18 -4.81
C ARG A 142 9.89 -6.57 -4.68
N ASP A 143 9.41 -7.37 -3.73
CA ASP A 143 9.90 -8.73 -3.49
C ASP A 143 9.59 -9.65 -4.67
N ILE A 144 8.39 -9.56 -5.23
CA ILE A 144 8.03 -10.30 -6.43
C ILE A 144 8.90 -9.85 -7.62
N ASP A 145 9.14 -8.54 -7.79
CA ASP A 145 9.97 -7.98 -8.87
C ASP A 145 11.44 -8.42 -8.82
N GLN A 146 12.00 -8.61 -7.62
CA GLN A 146 13.36 -9.12 -7.46
C GLN A 146 13.52 -10.53 -8.04
N VAL A 147 12.45 -11.34 -7.99
CA VAL A 147 12.46 -12.70 -8.55
C VAL A 147 12.08 -12.70 -10.02
N LEU A 148 11.04 -11.96 -10.42
CA LEU A 148 10.49 -12.01 -11.78
C LEU A 148 11.36 -11.32 -12.82
N TYR A 149 11.90 -10.16 -12.50
CA TYR A 149 12.55 -9.33 -13.51
C TYR A 149 13.77 -9.98 -14.14
N PRO A 150 14.69 -10.63 -13.39
CA PRO A 150 15.83 -11.30 -14.00
C PRO A 150 15.44 -12.39 -15.01
N VAL A 151 14.26 -13.00 -14.84
CA VAL A 151 13.79 -14.14 -15.65
C VAL A 151 12.93 -13.70 -16.84
N SER A 152 12.14 -12.64 -16.67
CA SER A 152 11.11 -12.26 -17.65
C SER A 152 11.24 -10.84 -18.19
N GLY A 153 12.06 -10.00 -17.56
CA GLY A 153 12.07 -8.55 -17.80
C GLY A 153 10.79 -7.83 -17.37
N PHE A 154 9.82 -8.52 -16.78
CA PHE A 154 8.57 -7.95 -16.28
C PHE A 154 8.79 -7.18 -14.98
N ARG A 155 8.07 -6.06 -14.81
CA ARG A 155 8.13 -5.19 -13.63
C ARG A 155 6.73 -4.84 -13.15
N LEU A 156 6.45 -5.09 -11.87
CA LEU A 156 5.26 -4.66 -11.15
C LEU A 156 5.36 -3.20 -10.71
N ARG A 157 6.54 -2.68 -10.34
CA ARG A 157 6.74 -1.26 -9.94
C ARG A 157 5.75 -0.72 -8.89
N SER A 158 5.04 -1.59 -8.16
CA SER A 158 3.98 -1.22 -7.23
C SER A 158 3.80 -2.29 -6.18
N ASP A 159 3.68 -1.88 -4.93
CA ASP A 159 3.44 -2.74 -3.77
C ASP A 159 1.95 -2.89 -3.43
N SER A 160 1.07 -2.25 -4.20
CA SER A 160 -0.38 -2.40 -4.03
C SER A 160 -0.85 -3.69 -4.67
N THR A 161 -1.60 -4.48 -3.91
CA THR A 161 -2.21 -5.71 -4.44
C THR A 161 -3.26 -5.45 -5.51
N ARG A 162 -3.98 -4.32 -5.46
CA ARG A 162 -4.92 -3.91 -6.52
C ARG A 162 -4.19 -3.57 -7.82
N GLU A 163 -3.07 -2.84 -7.75
CA GLU A 163 -2.29 -2.50 -8.95
C GLU A 163 -1.45 -3.65 -9.47
N ILE A 164 -0.89 -4.47 -8.59
CA ILE A 164 -0.23 -5.72 -8.98
C ILE A 164 -1.23 -6.55 -9.78
N LEU A 165 -2.47 -6.73 -9.31
CA LEU A 165 -3.49 -7.44 -10.06
C LEU A 165 -3.77 -6.78 -11.42
N ARG A 166 -3.89 -5.45 -11.46
CA ARG A 166 -4.11 -4.70 -12.72
C ARG A 166 -2.98 -4.94 -13.71
N LEU A 167 -1.73 -4.76 -13.28
CA LEU A 167 -0.54 -4.90 -14.10
C LEU A 167 -0.34 -6.31 -14.63
N LEU A 168 -0.65 -7.32 -13.83
CA LEU A 168 -0.62 -8.71 -14.28
C LEU A 168 -1.69 -8.94 -15.35
N ARG A 169 -2.93 -8.48 -15.14
CA ARG A 169 -4.03 -8.60 -16.11
C ARG A 169 -3.75 -7.90 -17.44
N THR A 170 -3.11 -6.73 -17.41
CA THR A 170 -2.85 -5.93 -18.63
C THR A 170 -1.46 -6.17 -19.22
N GLY A 171 -0.60 -6.90 -18.51
CA GLY A 171 0.79 -7.14 -18.90
C GLY A 171 0.99 -8.41 -19.72
N SER A 172 2.25 -8.76 -19.97
CA SER A 172 2.65 -9.98 -20.69
C SER A 172 2.57 -11.23 -19.81
N THR A 173 1.42 -11.47 -19.20
CA THR A 173 1.15 -12.64 -18.37
C THR A 173 -0.01 -13.46 -18.90
N VAL A 174 -0.14 -14.70 -18.42
CA VAL A 174 -1.24 -15.59 -18.73
C VAL A 174 -1.99 -15.87 -17.44
N SER A 175 -3.29 -15.52 -17.41
CA SER A 175 -4.17 -15.88 -16.31
C SER A 175 -4.42 -17.39 -16.30
N ILE A 176 -4.39 -17.98 -15.12
CA ILE A 176 -4.58 -19.40 -14.89
C ILE A 176 -5.46 -19.63 -13.67
N ASP A 177 -6.05 -20.82 -13.54
CA ASP A 177 -6.79 -21.17 -12.32
C ASP A 177 -5.80 -21.26 -11.14
N PRO A 178 -6.01 -20.49 -10.06
CA PRO A 178 -5.18 -20.58 -8.86
C PRO A 178 -5.05 -21.99 -8.28
N LYS A 179 -6.07 -22.85 -8.43
CA LYS A 179 -6.08 -24.21 -7.88
C LYS A 179 -5.10 -25.14 -8.60
N THR A 180 -4.82 -24.88 -9.87
CA THR A 180 -3.95 -25.70 -10.72
C THR A 180 -2.68 -24.97 -11.12
N ALA A 181 -2.37 -23.86 -10.43
CA ALA A 181 -1.23 -23.03 -10.77
C ALA A 181 0.11 -23.77 -10.60
N PRO A 182 1.00 -23.74 -11.62
CA PRO A 182 2.32 -24.36 -11.50
C PRO A 182 3.24 -23.52 -10.60
N PRO A 183 4.31 -24.13 -10.05
CA PRO A 183 5.38 -23.38 -9.40
C PRO A 183 5.95 -22.28 -10.33
N GLY A 184 6.29 -21.13 -9.76
CA GLY A 184 6.66 -19.90 -10.45
C GLY A 184 5.48 -18.95 -10.72
N SER A 185 4.24 -19.41 -10.54
CA SER A 185 3.06 -18.55 -10.69
C SER A 185 3.00 -17.46 -9.62
N ILE A 186 2.52 -16.29 -10.00
CA ILE A 186 2.23 -15.20 -9.08
C ILE A 186 0.78 -15.35 -8.64
N ILE A 187 0.56 -15.43 -7.33
CA ILE A 187 -0.76 -15.52 -6.72
C ILE A 187 -1.08 -14.15 -6.12
N VAL A 188 -2.26 -13.61 -6.42
CA VAL A 188 -2.70 -12.29 -5.97
C VAL A 188 -4.12 -12.37 -5.46
N SER A 189 -4.33 -11.83 -4.27
CA SER A 189 -5.65 -11.55 -3.70
C SER A 189 -5.71 -10.05 -3.42
N PRO A 190 -6.47 -9.25 -4.18
CA PRO A 190 -6.45 -7.79 -4.05
C PRO A 190 -7.10 -7.32 -2.75
N THR A 191 -6.72 -6.14 -2.26
CA THR A 191 -7.45 -5.47 -1.18
C THR A 191 -8.88 -5.13 -1.62
N GLN A 192 -9.86 -5.37 -0.75
CA GLN A 192 -11.24 -4.95 -0.91
C GLN A 192 -11.70 -4.13 0.30
N PHE A 193 -12.56 -3.14 0.07
CA PHE A 193 -13.18 -2.35 1.13
C PHE A 193 -14.47 -1.68 0.64
N SER A 194 -15.27 -1.18 1.58
CA SER A 194 -16.40 -0.27 1.35
C SER A 194 -16.26 1.01 2.16
N HIS A 195 -17.09 2.02 1.89
CA HIS A 195 -17.03 3.32 2.58
C HIS A 195 -17.25 3.26 4.09
N ASP A 196 -18.02 2.28 4.57
CA ASP A 196 -18.33 2.09 5.99
C ASP A 196 -17.62 0.87 6.60
N GLY A 197 -16.78 0.19 5.82
CA GLY A 197 -16.22 -1.11 6.14
C GLY A 197 -17.17 -2.27 5.77
N PRO A 198 -16.68 -3.51 5.75
CA PRO A 198 -15.36 -3.98 6.22
C PRO A 198 -14.19 -3.64 5.30
N ILE A 199 -12.97 -3.74 5.82
CA ILE A 199 -11.72 -3.72 5.05
C ILE A 199 -11.10 -5.11 5.08
N PHE A 200 -10.76 -5.62 3.90
CA PHE A 200 -10.08 -6.88 3.74
C PHE A 200 -8.77 -6.66 2.99
N LEU A 201 -7.67 -6.58 3.75
CA LEU A 201 -6.34 -6.41 3.17
C LEU A 201 -5.99 -7.57 2.23
N GLY A 202 -5.52 -7.21 1.04
CA GLY A 202 -5.04 -8.16 0.06
C GLY A 202 -3.65 -8.69 0.38
N HIS A 203 -3.19 -9.62 -0.43
CA HIS A 203 -1.81 -10.08 -0.43
C HIS A 203 -1.38 -10.58 -1.81
N ALA A 204 -0.08 -10.68 -2.06
CA ALA A 204 0.44 -11.37 -3.23
C ALA A 204 1.77 -12.07 -2.92
N GLY A 205 2.07 -13.10 -3.71
CA GLY A 205 3.27 -13.90 -3.54
C GLY A 205 3.57 -14.79 -4.74
N ILE A 206 4.66 -15.55 -4.63
CA ILE A 206 5.11 -16.50 -5.65
C ILE A 206 4.86 -17.92 -5.15
N LEU A 207 4.21 -18.73 -5.97
CA LEU A 207 3.99 -20.14 -5.72
C LEU A 207 5.28 -20.93 -5.97
N GLY A 208 5.82 -21.57 -4.95
CA GLY A 208 6.94 -22.50 -5.04
C GLY A 208 6.52 -23.96 -5.23
N ARG A 209 7.51 -24.86 -5.25
CA ARG A 209 7.27 -26.31 -5.30
C ARG A 209 6.50 -26.79 -4.06
N GLY A 210 5.70 -27.84 -4.21
CA GLY A 210 4.91 -28.41 -3.12
C GLY A 210 3.80 -27.51 -2.61
N GLY A 211 3.38 -26.49 -3.38
CA GLY A 211 2.29 -25.60 -3.03
C GLY A 211 2.64 -24.56 -1.95
N ALA A 212 3.92 -24.35 -1.64
CA ALA A 212 4.37 -23.30 -0.72
C ALA A 212 4.24 -21.92 -1.38
N ILE A 213 3.75 -20.90 -0.68
CA ILE A 213 3.73 -19.52 -1.18
C ILE A 213 4.75 -18.69 -0.42
N TYR A 214 5.56 -17.96 -1.18
CA TYR A 214 6.54 -17.00 -0.68
C TYR A 214 5.97 -15.59 -0.87
N SER A 215 5.79 -14.86 0.23
CA SER A 215 5.26 -13.49 0.19
C SER A 215 5.81 -12.64 1.33
N ALA A 216 5.66 -11.31 1.23
CA ALA A 216 6.13 -10.39 2.26
C ALA A 216 5.34 -10.57 3.56
N ASP A 217 5.99 -10.80 4.69
CA ASP A 217 5.30 -11.03 5.96
C ASP A 217 5.49 -9.87 6.93
N ALA A 218 4.39 -9.20 7.31
CA ALA A 218 4.43 -8.05 8.22
C ALA A 218 5.02 -8.38 9.60
N ARG A 219 4.94 -9.64 10.06
CA ARG A 219 5.55 -10.09 11.33
C ARG A 219 7.06 -10.16 11.23
N TYR A 220 7.57 -10.36 10.02
CA TYR A 220 8.99 -10.39 9.68
C TYR A 220 9.36 -9.20 8.81
N GLU A 221 8.86 -8.01 9.15
CA GLU A 221 9.36 -6.75 8.58
C GLU A 221 9.11 -6.61 7.07
N GLY A 222 8.10 -7.30 6.56
CA GLY A 222 7.79 -7.33 5.13
C GLY A 222 8.80 -8.15 4.32
N ARG A 223 9.65 -8.96 4.94
CA ARG A 223 10.57 -9.86 4.24
C ARG A 223 9.79 -10.95 3.49
N LEU A 224 10.32 -11.36 2.35
CA LEU A 224 9.85 -12.55 1.64
C LEU A 224 10.07 -13.81 2.49
N THR A 225 8.98 -14.41 2.95
CA THR A 225 9.01 -15.64 3.74
C THR A 225 8.03 -16.67 3.19
N LYS A 226 8.24 -17.93 3.56
CA LYS A 226 7.27 -19.01 3.32
C LYS A 226 6.20 -18.96 4.42
N ASN A 227 5.17 -18.16 4.20
CA ASN A 227 4.10 -17.90 5.18
C ASN A 227 2.77 -18.61 4.86
N PHE A 228 2.58 -19.12 3.63
CA PHE A 228 1.35 -19.82 3.26
C PHE A 228 1.61 -21.13 2.49
N THR A 229 0.60 -22.00 2.49
CA THR A 229 0.40 -23.00 1.44
C THR A 229 -0.70 -22.51 0.51
N LEU A 230 -0.75 -23.00 -0.73
CA LEU A 230 -1.80 -22.66 -1.69
C LEU A 230 -3.19 -22.95 -1.13
N THR A 231 -3.37 -24.11 -0.47
CA THR A 231 -4.63 -24.43 0.21
C THR A 231 -5.00 -23.40 1.27
N ARG A 232 -4.06 -23.04 2.17
CA ARG A 232 -4.32 -22.04 3.21
C ARG A 232 -4.61 -20.66 2.62
N TRP A 233 -3.92 -20.28 1.56
CA TRP A 233 -4.15 -19.03 0.85
C TRP A 233 -5.56 -18.99 0.26
N LEU A 234 -5.98 -20.04 -0.44
CA LEU A 234 -7.30 -20.12 -1.05
C LEU A 234 -8.41 -20.12 0.01
N THR A 235 -8.24 -20.85 1.12
CA THR A 235 -9.20 -20.81 2.23
C THR A 235 -9.32 -19.41 2.82
N ARG A 236 -8.19 -18.70 2.97
CA ARG A 236 -8.15 -17.38 3.60
C ARG A 236 -8.70 -16.28 2.70
N PHE A 237 -8.31 -16.25 1.42
CA PHE A 237 -8.52 -15.09 0.56
C PHE A 237 -9.57 -15.28 -0.54
N SER A 238 -9.85 -16.51 -0.98
CA SER A 238 -10.76 -16.72 -2.13
C SER A 238 -12.22 -16.44 -1.83
N GLY A 239 -12.65 -16.56 -0.57
CA GLY A 239 -14.03 -16.26 -0.17
C GLY A 239 -14.34 -14.76 -0.08
N THR A 240 -13.32 -13.93 0.15
CA THR A 240 -13.49 -12.51 0.50
C THR A 240 -12.93 -11.59 -0.57
N ASN A 241 -11.66 -11.77 -0.93
CA ASN A 241 -10.93 -10.87 -1.83
C ASN A 241 -10.92 -11.34 -3.28
N GLY A 242 -11.27 -12.61 -3.49
CA GLY A 242 -10.92 -13.35 -4.69
C GLY A 242 -9.43 -13.68 -4.72
N THR A 243 -9.08 -14.74 -5.44
CA THR A 243 -7.69 -15.12 -5.68
C THR A 243 -7.50 -15.28 -7.19
N TYR A 244 -6.40 -14.73 -7.69
CA TYR A 244 -6.01 -14.77 -9.08
C TYR A 244 -4.59 -15.33 -9.19
N ALA A 245 -4.30 -16.03 -10.28
CA ALA A 245 -3.00 -16.59 -10.53
C ALA A 245 -2.54 -16.26 -11.95
N PHE A 246 -1.25 -15.97 -12.09
CA PHE A 246 -0.65 -15.55 -13.35
C PHE A 246 0.70 -16.22 -13.55
N VAL A 247 0.98 -16.63 -14.79
CA VAL A 247 2.31 -17.04 -15.23
C VAL A 247 2.87 -15.93 -16.12
N VAL A 248 4.10 -15.50 -15.84
CA VAL A 248 4.79 -14.52 -16.69
C VAL A 248 5.44 -15.24 -17.86
N ARG A 249 5.30 -14.68 -19.06
CA ARG A 249 6.02 -15.19 -20.24
C ARG A 249 7.50 -14.84 -20.11
N ALA A 250 8.37 -15.85 -20.08
CA ALA A 250 9.82 -15.62 -20.06
C ALA A 250 10.28 -14.96 -21.37
N ARG A 251 11.32 -14.12 -21.30
CA ARG A 251 12.03 -13.68 -22.50
C ARG A 251 12.92 -14.82 -22.97
N LEU A 252 12.67 -15.33 -24.18
CA LEU A 252 13.55 -16.33 -24.81
C LEU A 252 14.77 -15.67 -25.48
N ASP A 253 14.82 -14.34 -25.50
CA ASP A 253 15.86 -13.58 -26.19
C ASP A 253 17.07 -13.48 -25.25
N GLY A 254 18.11 -14.29 -25.49
CA GLY A 254 19.33 -14.42 -24.69
C GLY A 254 20.24 -13.19 -24.62
N SER A 255 19.68 -11.98 -24.59
CA SER A 255 20.42 -10.74 -24.35
C SER A 255 20.32 -10.38 -22.88
N ALA A 256 21.45 -10.49 -22.18
CA ALA A 256 21.59 -10.03 -20.79
C ALA A 256 21.17 -8.55 -20.68
N PRO A 257 20.51 -8.13 -19.59
CA PRO A 257 20.24 -6.72 -19.36
C PRO A 257 21.58 -5.98 -19.31
N GLY A 258 21.74 -5.02 -20.22
CA GLY A 258 22.88 -4.10 -20.21
C GLY A 258 23.05 -3.51 -18.81
N THR A 259 24.25 -3.73 -18.27
CA THR A 259 24.78 -3.16 -17.03
C THR A 259 24.69 -1.65 -17.00
#